data_AF-A0A4U6N1L2-F1
#
_entry.id   AF-A0A4U6N1L2-F1
#
_cell.length_a   1.000
_cell.length_b   1.000
_cell.length_c   1.000
_cell.angle_alpha   90.00
_cell.angle_beta   90.00
_cell.angle_gamma   90.00
#
_symmetry.space_group_name_H-M   'P 1'
#
loop_
_entity.id
_entity.type
_entity.pdbx_description
1 polymer ?
#
loop_
_entity_poly.entity_id
_entity_poly.type
_entity_poly.pdbx_seq_one_letter_code
_entity_poly.pdbx_strand_id
1 'polypeptide(L)' 'GDFIYTRAFQMMTSLGSLKVLEVMSKAVNVIAEGEVLQLMNVNDPDITEENYMRVIYSKTARLFEAAAQCSGI' A
#
# COMPACT_ATOMS: atom_id res chain seq x y z
N GLY A 1 -9.18 -1.01 12.55
CA GLY A 1 -8.43 -1.39 11.34
C GLY A 1 -8.32 -2.89 11.22
N ASP A 2 -7.77 -3.52 12.24
CA ASP A 2 -7.27 -4.90 12.20
C ASP A 2 -8.32 -5.95 11.86
N PHE A 3 -9.57 -5.81 12.33
CA PHE A 3 -10.65 -6.71 11.95
C PHE A 3 -10.93 -6.68 10.43
N ILE A 4 -11.00 -5.48 9.83
CA ILE A 4 -11.22 -5.33 8.39
C ILE A 4 -9.99 -5.84 7.63
N TYR A 5 -8.79 -5.53 8.13
CA TYR A 5 -7.54 -5.99 7.55
C TYR A 5 -7.46 -7.53 7.50
N THR A 6 -7.66 -8.18 8.64
CA THR A 6 -7.68 -9.65 8.76
C THR A 6 -8.80 -10.27 7.92
N ARG A 7 -9.99 -9.66 7.87
CA ARG A 7 -11.07 -10.14 7.02
C ARG A 7 -10.75 -10.03 5.52
N ALA A 8 -10.11 -8.95 5.09
CA ALA A 8 -9.66 -8.79 3.71
C ALA A 8 -8.62 -9.85 3.32
N PHE A 9 -7.67 -10.17 4.22
CA PHE A 9 -6.73 -11.27 3.99
C PHE A 9 -7.42 -12.63 3.90
N GLN A 10 -8.40 -12.91 4.75
CA GLN A 10 -9.22 -14.13 4.63
C GLN A 10 -9.90 -14.20 3.25
N MET A 11 -10.51 -13.11 2.80
CA MET A 11 -11.14 -13.05 1.48
C MET A 11 -10.11 -13.26 0.35
N MET A 12 -8.92 -12.65 0.44
CA MET A 12 -7.84 -12.85 -0.53
C MET A 12 -7.36 -14.31 -0.58
N THR A 13 -7.20 -14.97 0.58
CA THR A 13 -6.81 -16.41 0.60
C THR A 13 -7.87 -17.33 -0.01
N SER A 14 -9.16 -16.97 0.08
CA SER A 14 -10.24 -17.74 -0.53
C SER A 14 -10.22 -17.73 -2.06
N LEU A 15 -9.53 -16.76 -2.68
CA LEU A 15 -9.32 -16.69 -4.13
C LEU A 15 -8.37 -17.79 -4.65
N GLY A 16 -7.58 -18.43 -3.76
CA GLY A 16 -6.64 -19.50 -4.13
C GLY A 16 -5.45 -19.07 -4.98
N SER A 17 -5.27 -17.77 -5.25
CA SER A 17 -4.17 -17.24 -6.06
C SER A 17 -3.03 -16.68 -5.19
N LEU A 18 -1.92 -17.42 -5.12
CA LEU A 18 -0.71 -16.96 -4.43
C LEU A 18 -0.13 -15.69 -5.05
N LYS A 19 -0.31 -15.48 -6.36
CA LYS A 19 0.13 -14.26 -7.05
C LYS A 19 -0.62 -13.02 -6.57
N VAL A 20 -1.94 -13.11 -6.42
CA VAL A 20 -2.76 -12.01 -5.89
C VAL A 20 -2.36 -11.71 -4.44
N LEU A 21 -2.17 -12.77 -3.63
CA LEU A 21 -1.74 -12.61 -2.24
C LEU A 21 -0.37 -11.92 -2.13
N GLU A 22 0.58 -12.30 -3.00
CA GLU A 22 1.92 -11.69 -3.05
C GLU A 22 1.85 -10.20 -3.43
N VAL A 23 1.09 -9.85 -4.47
CA VAL A 23 0.94 -8.46 -4.94
C VAL A 23 0.33 -7.60 -3.83
N MET A 24 -0.78 -8.05 -3.24
CA MET A 24 -1.48 -7.30 -2.19
C MET A 24 -0.67 -7.19 -0.91
N SER A 25 0.04 -8.25 -0.49
CA SER A 25 0.92 -8.21 0.67
C SER A 25 2.06 -7.19 0.50
N LYS A 26 2.70 -7.16 -0.67
CA LYS A 26 3.72 -6.15 -1.00
C LYS A 26 3.13 -4.74 -1.03
N ALA A 27 1.93 -4.58 -1.62
CA ALA A 27 1.27 -3.28 -1.69
C ALA A 27 0.98 -2.71 -0.31
N VAL A 28 0.45 -3.51 0.62
CA VAL A 28 0.20 -3.02 1.98
C VAL A 28 1.49 -2.63 2.69
N ASN A 29 2.57 -3.42 2.56
CA ASN A 29 3.83 -3.07 3.22
C ASN A 29 4.34 -1.68 2.75
N VAL A 30 4.26 -1.40 1.45
CA VAL A 30 4.62 -0.09 0.89
C VAL A 30 3.71 1.03 1.41
N ILE A 31 2.40 0.77 1.60
CA ILE A 31 1.48 1.75 2.19
C ILE A 31 1.90 2.10 3.62
N ALA A 32 2.21 1.09 4.44
CA ALA A 32 2.67 1.29 5.81
C ALA A 32 3.99 2.09 5.86
N GLU A 33 4.94 1.78 4.97
CA GLU A 33 6.16 2.57 4.82
C GLU A 33 5.87 4.03 4.43
N GLY A 34 4.91 4.25 3.53
CA GLY A 34 4.46 5.59 3.11
C GLY A 34 3.83 6.39 4.26
N GLU A 35 3.10 5.73 5.16
CA GLU A 35 2.54 6.37 6.36
C GLU A 35 3.63 6.80 7.34
N VAL A 36 4.66 5.96 7.55
CA VAL A 36 5.82 6.30 8.37
C VAL A 36 6.63 7.43 7.74
N LEU A 37 6.87 7.38 6.43
CA LEU A 37 7.56 8.45 5.71
C LEU A 37 6.78 9.77 5.81
N GLN A 38 5.46 9.73 5.69
CA GLN A 38 4.63 10.91 5.90
C GLN A 38 4.82 11.46 7.31
N LEU A 39 4.83 10.60 8.33
CA LEU A 39 5.04 11.00 9.73
C LEU A 39 6.40 11.69 9.92
N MET A 40 7.46 11.17 9.31
CA MET A 40 8.80 11.76 9.36
C MET A 40 8.88 13.14 8.70
N ASN A 41 8.11 13.35 7.64
CA ASN A 41 8.11 14.60 6.88
C ASN A 41 7.18 15.68 7.50
N VAL A 42 6.41 15.35 8.55
CA VAL A 42 5.53 16.34 9.20
C VAL A 42 6.39 17.42 9.86
N ASN A 43 6.08 18.69 9.55
CA ASN A 43 6.82 19.86 10.02
C ASN A 43 8.27 19.96 9.51
N ASP A 44 8.63 19.21 8.47
CA ASP A 44 9.89 19.39 7.77
C ASP A 44 9.73 20.49 6.69
N PRO A 45 10.30 21.70 6.87
CA PRO A 45 10.24 22.76 5.88
C PRO A 45 11.14 22.50 4.66
N ASP A 46 12.07 21.56 4.77
CA ASP A 46 13.05 21.23 3.73
C ASP A 46 12.60 20.04 2.86
N ILE A 47 11.32 19.61 2.99
CA ILE A 47 10.77 18.53 2.19
C ILE A 47 10.88 18.83 0.69
N THR A 48 11.48 17.90 -0.05
CA THR A 48 11.58 18.00 -1.51
C THR A 48 10.28 17.56 -2.17
N GLU A 49 10.00 18.08 -3.37
CA GLU A 49 8.88 17.61 -4.20
C GLU A 49 8.98 16.10 -4.47
N GLU A 50 10.19 15.58 -4.66
CA GLU A 50 10.43 14.14 -4.83
C GLU A 50 9.97 13.32 -3.62
N ASN A 51 10.30 13.76 -2.41
CA ASN A 51 9.87 13.11 -1.17
C ASN A 51 8.34 13.18 -1.00
N TYR A 52 7.75 14.33 -1.33
CA TYR A 52 6.29 14.50 -1.31
C TYR A 52 5.60 13.55 -2.29
N MET A 53 6.09 13.46 -3.53
CA MET A 53 5.57 12.55 -4.55
C MET A 53 5.72 11.08 -4.15
N ARG A 54 6.83 10.72 -3.48
CA ARG A 54 7.03 9.38 -2.94
C ARG A 54 6.00 9.02 -1.87
N VAL A 55 5.66 9.96 -0.97
CA VAL A 55 4.60 9.75 0.01
C VAL A 55 3.26 9.51 -0.67
N ILE A 56 2.89 10.32 -1.67
CA ILE A 56 1.63 10.15 -2.42
C ILE A 56 1.58 8.78 -3.10
N TYR A 57 2.68 8.39 -3.75
CA TYR A 57 2.75 7.11 -4.42
C TYR A 57 2.53 5.96 -3.43
N SER A 58 3.31 5.93 -2.35
CA SER A 58 3.28 4.84 -1.39
C SER A 58 1.94 4.77 -0.63
N LYS A 59 1.41 5.91 -0.19
CA LYS A 59 0.20 5.97 0.64
C LYS A 59 -1.10 5.85 -0.16
N THR A 60 -1.11 6.22 -1.44
CA THR A 60 -2.34 6.29 -2.24
C THR A 60 -2.23 5.52 -3.54
N ALA A 61 -1.28 5.86 -4.42
CA ALA A 61 -1.23 5.29 -5.77
C ALA A 61 -0.97 3.78 -5.77
N ARG A 62 -0.17 3.28 -4.82
CA ARG A 62 0.22 1.87 -4.74
C ARG A 62 -0.96 0.92 -4.61
N LEU A 63 -2.03 1.32 -3.92
CA LEU A 63 -3.23 0.49 -3.77
C LEU A 63 -4.01 0.38 -5.10
N PHE A 64 -4.10 1.48 -5.85
CA PHE A 64 -4.76 1.48 -7.17
C PHE A 64 -4.00 0.63 -8.18
N GLU A 65 -2.67 0.75 -8.20
CA GLU A 65 -1.80 -0.06 -9.04
C GLU A 65 -1.97 -1.56 -8.73
N ALA A 66 -1.94 -1.93 -7.44
CA ALA A 66 -2.10 -3.31 -7.02
C ALA A 66 -3.49 -3.87 -7.38
N ALA A 67 -4.55 -3.07 -7.24
CA ALA A 67 -5.91 -3.47 -7.62
C ALA A 67 -6.03 -3.73 -9.12
N ALA A 68 -5.49 -2.83 -9.97
CA ALA A 68 -5.48 -3.02 -11.42
C ALA A 68 -4.64 -4.24 -11.83
N GLN A 69 -3.47 -4.44 -11.21
CA GLN A 69 -2.62 -5.59 -11.45
C GLN A 69 -3.32 -6.90 -11.08
N CYS A 70 -3.99 -6.95 -9.92
CA CYS A 70 -4.72 -8.15 -9.49
C CYS A 70 -5.90 -8.49 -10.41
N SER A 71 -6.53 -7.50 -11.05
CA SER A 71 -7.61 -7.76 -12.01
C SER A 71 -7.14 -8.44 -13.30
N GLY A 72 -5.85 -8.33 -13.64
CA GLY A 72 -5.27 -8.96 -14.83
C GLY A 72 -4.63 -10.32 -14.57
N ILE A 73 -4.58 -10.77 -13.31
CA ILE A 73 -4.03 -12.06 -12.87
C ILE A 73 -5.15 -13.10 -12.82
#